data_AF-A0A0E3RJN0-F1
#
_entry.id   AF-A0A0E3RJN0-F1
#
_cell.length_a   1.000
_cell.length_b   1.000
_cell.length_c   1.000
_cell.angle_alpha   90.00
_cell.angle_beta   90.00
_cell.angle_gamma   90.00
#
_symmetry.space_group_name_H-M   'P 1'
#
loop_
_entity.id
_entity.type
_entity.pdbx_description
1 polymer ?
#
loop_
_entity_poly.entity_id
_entity_poly.type
_entity_poly.pdbx_seq_one_letter_code
_entity_poly.pdbx_strand_id
1 'polypeptide(L)'
;MFVLFIFIGLIDIPEVSTEVNTWKALIRKILLFLPKKNTCQSLDRKRFEENRSVKPKTRHLVFTSIKLQKKLIVCLLFFLLTTIVGKTNVLNNPNRDSVYTYIEANPGVCFSDIAKNTGLNRRTVQYHIQVLETQYKIEVYKEGGRIRCFQNSTYSEKEKKILVTSQNITNKRIISEILNGKCNTNVALAREIGISKGTVSWYMKNLKEIGFIKETKRGKNIIYKINISYKHLIERYK
;
A
#
# COMPACT_ATOMS: atom_id res chain seq x y z
N MET A 1 4.83 -44.10 0.57
CA MET A 1 6.25 -43.91 0.21
C MET A 1 6.43 -42.39 0.05
N PHE A 2 6.71 -41.65 1.12
CA PHE A 2 8.09 -41.33 1.59
C PHE A 2 8.89 -40.72 0.42
N VAL A 3 9.37 -39.47 0.38
CA VAL A 3 9.88 -38.54 1.41
C VAL A 3 9.93 -37.14 0.77
N LEU A 4 9.38 -36.11 1.42
CA LEU A 4 10.07 -34.82 1.63
C LEU A 4 9.28 -33.99 2.66
N PHE A 5 9.38 -34.43 3.90
CA PHE A 5 9.26 -33.59 5.09
C PHE A 5 10.64 -33.59 5.75
N ILE A 6 10.91 -32.58 6.59
CA ILE A 6 12.08 -32.35 7.47
C ILE A 6 13.26 -31.64 6.76
N PHE A 7 13.70 -30.43 7.13
CA PHE A 7 13.81 -29.84 8.47
C PHE A 7 13.83 -28.29 8.50
N ILE A 8 13.08 -27.75 9.48
CA ILE A 8 13.39 -26.62 10.41
C ILE A 8 13.64 -25.23 9.79
N GLY A 9 12.96 -24.15 10.18
CA GLY A 9 12.28 -23.84 11.45
C GLY A 9 13.03 -22.73 12.18
N LEU A 10 12.53 -21.49 12.13
CA LEU A 10 12.61 -20.48 13.19
C LEU A 10 11.83 -19.24 12.73
N ILE A 11 11.33 -18.48 13.72
CA ILE A 11 10.66 -17.17 13.63
C ILE A 11 9.12 -17.24 13.69
N ASP A 12 8.67 -17.32 14.94
CA ASP A 12 7.69 -16.44 15.60
C ASP A 12 6.36 -16.13 14.90
N ILE A 13 5.32 -16.67 15.54
CA ILE A 13 3.92 -16.26 15.46
C ILE A 13 3.79 -14.81 15.92
N PRO A 14 3.00 -13.99 15.21
CA PRO A 14 2.09 -13.10 15.91
C PRO A 14 0.63 -13.45 15.60
N GLU A 15 -0.06 -13.68 16.70
CA GLU A 15 -1.48 -13.73 16.96
C GLU A 15 -2.27 -12.64 16.21
N VAL A 16 -3.19 -13.04 15.32
CA VAL A 16 -4.32 -12.21 14.88
C VAL A 16 -5.58 -13.07 14.93
N SER A 17 -6.18 -13.12 16.12
CA SER A 17 -7.56 -13.53 16.29
C SER A 17 -8.46 -12.35 15.90
N THR A 18 -9.47 -12.60 15.04
CA THR A 18 -10.78 -11.90 14.93
C THR A 18 -11.44 -11.94 13.54
N GLU A 19 -11.01 -12.78 12.58
CA GLU A 19 -11.68 -12.82 11.25
C GLU A 19 -12.52 -14.09 10.96
N VAL A 20 -12.48 -15.12 11.80
CA VAL A 20 -13.20 -16.39 11.54
C VAL A 20 -14.71 -16.30 11.86
N ASN A 21 -15.14 -15.29 12.62
CA ASN A 21 -16.52 -15.17 13.09
C ASN A 21 -17.46 -14.44 12.09
N THR A 22 -16.91 -13.66 11.15
CA THR A 22 -17.68 -12.91 10.14
C THR A 22 -18.15 -13.81 8.99
N TRP A 23 -17.31 -14.76 8.55
CA TRP A 23 -17.64 -15.69 7.47
C TRP A 23 -18.71 -16.71 7.88
N LYS A 24 -18.71 -17.17 9.13
CA LYS A 24 -19.79 -18.03 9.66
C LYS A 24 -21.14 -17.31 9.69
N ALA A 25 -21.15 -16.02 10.01
CA ALA A 25 -22.37 -15.21 10.02
C ALA A 25 -22.94 -14.98 8.60
N LEU A 26 -22.07 -14.76 7.61
CA LEU A 26 -22.47 -14.64 6.20
C LEU A 26 -23.05 -15.94 5.64
N ILE A 27 -22.43 -17.09 5.93
CA ILE A 27 -22.93 -18.40 5.49
C ILE A 27 -24.32 -18.69 6.09
N ARG A 28 -24.54 -18.34 7.37
CA ARG A 28 -25.85 -18.50 8.02
C ARG A 28 -26.93 -17.64 7.39
N LYS A 29 -26.59 -16.41 6.97
CA LYS A 29 -27.53 -15.48 6.30
C LYS A 29 -27.92 -15.95 4.91
N ILE A 30 -26.98 -16.57 4.17
CA ILE A 30 -27.23 -17.14 2.84
C ILE A 30 -28.12 -18.40 2.92
N LEU A 31 -27.91 -19.25 3.94
CA LEU A 31 -28.73 -20.44 4.16
C LEU A 31 -30.21 -20.13 4.49
N LEU A 32 -30.51 -18.96 5.05
CA LEU A 32 -31.90 -18.51 5.30
C LEU A 32 -32.67 -18.15 4.02
N PHE A 33 -31.98 -17.95 2.89
CA PHE A 33 -32.59 -17.60 1.60
C PHE A 33 -32.76 -18.81 0.67
N LEU A 34 -32.39 -20.02 1.10
CA LEU A 34 -32.58 -21.22 0.28
C LEU A 34 -34.02 -21.75 0.44
N PRO A 35 -34.75 -21.99 -0.66
CA PRO A 35 -36.11 -22.49 -0.61
C PRO A 35 -36.15 -23.89 0.01
N LYS A 36 -36.88 -24.00 1.12
CA LYS A 36 -37.15 -25.25 1.84
C LYS A 36 -37.95 -26.17 0.89
N LYS A 37 -37.34 -27.27 0.43
CA LYS A 37 -38.06 -28.28 -0.34
C LYS A 37 -39.07 -28.97 0.57
N ASN A 38 -40.35 -28.84 0.23
CA ASN A 38 -41.46 -29.47 0.91
C ASN A 38 -41.41 -30.98 0.68
N THR A 39 -41.46 -31.74 1.77
CA THR A 39 -41.66 -33.19 1.78
C THR A 39 -43.17 -33.51 1.83
N CYS A 40 -43.64 -34.18 0.79
CA CYS A 40 -44.82 -35.07 0.72
C CYS A 40 -44.45 -36.10 -0.37
N GLN A 41 -44.81 -37.38 -0.35
CA GLN A 41 -45.66 -38.18 0.52
C GLN A 41 -45.24 -39.65 0.26
N SER A 42 -45.52 -40.52 1.23
CA SER A 42 -45.55 -41.98 1.13
C SER A 42 -46.10 -42.50 -0.20
N LEU A 43 -45.50 -43.56 -0.76
CA LEU A 43 -46.21 -44.62 -1.51
C LEU A 43 -45.29 -45.85 -1.73
N ASP A 44 -45.82 -47.00 -1.32
CA ASP A 44 -45.51 -48.39 -1.69
C ASP A 44 -44.14 -49.04 -1.42
N ARG A 45 -44.12 -49.74 -0.28
CA ARG A 45 -43.17 -50.77 0.16
C ARG A 45 -43.24 -52.08 -0.68
N LYS A 46 -44.01 -52.15 -1.76
CA LYS A 46 -44.25 -53.40 -2.53
C LYS A 46 -43.52 -53.50 -3.87
N ARG A 47 -42.56 -52.62 -4.17
CA ARG A 47 -41.72 -52.69 -5.38
C ARG A 47 -40.23 -52.89 -5.09
N PHE A 48 -39.91 -53.46 -3.93
CA PHE A 48 -38.52 -53.56 -3.44
C PHE A 48 -37.83 -54.90 -3.75
N GLU A 49 -38.53 -55.91 -4.28
CA GLU A 49 -37.93 -57.25 -4.47
C GLU A 49 -37.67 -57.66 -5.93
N GLU A 50 -38.19 -56.92 -6.93
CA GLU A 50 -38.09 -57.39 -8.33
C GLU A 50 -36.90 -56.80 -9.14
N ASN A 51 -36.07 -55.93 -8.56
CA ASN A 51 -34.97 -55.26 -9.29
C ASN A 51 -33.55 -55.65 -8.83
N ARG A 52 -33.33 -56.88 -8.33
CA ARG A 52 -32.00 -57.33 -7.87
C ARG A 52 -31.02 -57.73 -9.00
N SER A 53 -31.36 -57.62 -10.29
CA SER A 53 -30.47 -58.10 -11.37
C SER A 53 -30.23 -57.13 -12.54
N VAL A 54 -30.41 -55.82 -12.36
CA VAL A 54 -29.99 -54.85 -13.40
C VAL A 54 -28.85 -53.97 -12.87
N LYS A 55 -27.61 -54.28 -13.28
CA LYS A 55 -26.44 -53.41 -13.06
C LYS A 55 -26.70 -52.04 -13.72
N PRO A 56 -26.64 -50.90 -12.98
CA PRO A 56 -26.79 -49.60 -13.60
C PRO A 56 -25.60 -49.31 -14.52
N LYS A 57 -25.89 -48.93 -15.76
CA LYS A 57 -24.91 -48.59 -16.79
C LYS A 57 -24.26 -47.25 -16.47
N THR A 58 -23.16 -47.27 -15.70
CA THR A 58 -22.41 -46.09 -15.19
C THR A 58 -21.65 -45.28 -16.26
N ARG A 59 -22.04 -45.32 -17.55
CA ARG A 59 -21.27 -44.69 -18.64
C ARG A 59 -21.62 -43.22 -18.91
N HIS A 60 -22.73 -42.68 -18.39
CA HIS A 60 -23.17 -41.32 -18.74
C HIS A 60 -22.71 -40.19 -17.78
N LEU A 61 -22.34 -40.49 -16.54
CA LEU A 61 -21.96 -39.47 -15.54
C LEU A 61 -20.50 -38.99 -15.67
N VAL A 62 -19.62 -39.84 -16.19
CA VAL A 62 -18.20 -39.50 -16.36
C VAL A 62 -18.01 -38.52 -17.53
N PHE A 63 -18.81 -38.67 -18.59
CA PHE A 63 -18.66 -37.89 -19.83
C PHE A 63 -19.12 -36.43 -19.69
N THR A 64 -20.19 -36.20 -18.92
CA THR A 64 -20.68 -34.84 -18.61
C THR A 64 -19.70 -34.09 -17.71
N SER A 65 -19.06 -34.79 -16.77
CA SER A 65 -18.05 -34.26 -15.86
C SER A 65 -16.79 -33.78 -16.60
N ILE A 66 -16.29 -34.55 -17.57
CA ILE A 66 -15.14 -34.15 -18.42
C ILE A 66 -15.45 -32.88 -19.22
N LYS A 67 -16.68 -32.72 -19.72
CA LYS A 67 -17.11 -31.55 -20.50
C LYS A 67 -17.16 -30.27 -19.67
N LEU A 68 -17.54 -30.39 -18.39
CA LEU A 68 -17.57 -29.28 -17.43
C LEU A 68 -16.16 -28.86 -16.98
N GLN A 69 -15.31 -29.85 -16.68
CA GLN A 69 -13.90 -29.63 -16.31
C GLN A 69 -13.13 -28.90 -17.42
N LYS A 70 -13.36 -29.26 -18.69
CA LYS A 70 -12.75 -28.57 -19.84
C LYS A 70 -13.19 -27.11 -19.98
N LYS A 71 -14.47 -26.79 -19.73
CA LYS A 71 -14.95 -25.39 -19.72
C LYS A 71 -14.31 -24.58 -18.59
N LEU A 72 -14.17 -25.17 -17.41
CA LEU A 72 -13.50 -24.53 -16.27
C LEU A 72 -12.03 -24.24 -16.57
N ILE A 73 -11.32 -25.20 -17.16
CA ILE A 73 -9.93 -25.03 -17.59
C ILE A 73 -9.83 -23.93 -18.65
N VAL A 74 -10.72 -23.89 -19.65
CA VAL A 74 -10.73 -22.82 -20.66
C VAL A 74 -11.01 -21.45 -20.04
N CYS A 75 -11.94 -21.35 -19.09
CA CYS A 75 -12.19 -20.11 -18.34
C CYS A 75 -10.98 -19.68 -17.50
N LEU A 76 -10.32 -20.62 -16.82
CA LEU A 76 -9.11 -20.36 -16.05
C LEU A 76 -7.94 -19.95 -16.95
N LEU A 77 -7.76 -20.60 -18.10
CA LEU A 77 -6.75 -20.25 -19.09
C LEU A 77 -7.05 -18.90 -19.73
N PHE A 78 -8.31 -18.57 -20.00
CA PHE A 78 -8.72 -17.26 -20.51
C PHE A 78 -8.49 -16.15 -19.48
N PHE A 79 -8.78 -16.40 -18.20
CA PHE A 79 -8.50 -15.48 -17.10
C PHE A 79 -6.99 -15.30 -16.85
N LEU A 80 -6.21 -16.38 -16.97
CA LEU A 80 -4.74 -16.32 -16.98
C LEU A 80 -4.24 -15.54 -18.20
N LEU A 81 -4.82 -15.76 -19.37
CA LEU A 81 -4.47 -15.02 -20.58
C LEU A 81 -4.78 -13.53 -20.43
N THR A 82 -5.92 -13.11 -19.87
CA THR A 82 -6.19 -11.68 -19.67
C THR A 82 -5.29 -11.03 -18.62
N THR A 83 -4.80 -11.77 -17.64
CA THR A 83 -3.80 -11.27 -16.68
C THR A 83 -2.38 -11.23 -17.26
N ILE A 84 -2.07 -12.09 -18.23
CA ILE A 84 -0.77 -12.16 -18.92
C ILE A 84 -0.72 -11.19 -20.12
N VAL A 85 -1.84 -10.98 -20.81
CA VAL A 85 -1.99 -10.09 -21.97
C VAL A 85 -1.97 -8.65 -21.48
N GLY A 86 -0.76 -8.11 -21.44
CA GLY A 86 -0.53 -6.67 -21.51
C GLY A 86 0.35 -6.04 -20.45
N LYS A 87 1.43 -6.69 -19.97
CA LYS A 87 2.63 -5.92 -19.58
C LYS A 87 3.23 -5.27 -20.83
N THR A 88 2.50 -4.35 -21.46
CA THR A 88 3.16 -3.33 -22.26
C THR A 88 4.09 -2.62 -21.28
N ASN A 89 5.37 -2.48 -21.64
CA ASN A 89 6.29 -1.76 -20.77
C ASN A 89 5.70 -0.36 -20.56
N VAL A 90 5.24 -0.11 -19.35
CA VAL A 90 4.63 1.17 -18.99
C VAL A 90 5.62 2.29 -19.27
N LEU A 91 6.92 2.04 -19.38
CA LEU A 91 7.91 3.06 -19.71
C LEU A 91 8.19 3.21 -21.23
N ASN A 92 7.49 2.51 -22.13
CA ASN A 92 7.68 2.64 -23.59
C ASN A 92 7.25 3.99 -24.19
N ASN A 93 6.80 4.95 -23.37
CA ASN A 93 6.50 6.31 -23.81
C ASN A 93 7.57 7.25 -23.25
N PRO A 94 8.32 7.99 -24.08
CA PRO A 94 9.47 8.78 -23.64
C PRO A 94 9.10 9.88 -22.64
N ASN A 95 7.92 10.50 -22.79
CA ASN A 95 7.44 11.51 -21.83
C ASN A 95 7.10 10.88 -20.49
N ARG A 96 6.49 9.69 -20.50
CA ARG A 96 6.14 8.96 -19.29
C ARG A 96 7.38 8.42 -18.58
N ASP A 97 8.37 7.95 -19.35
CA ASP A 97 9.67 7.55 -18.85
C ASP A 97 10.38 8.73 -18.19
N SER A 98 10.46 9.88 -18.88
CA SER A 98 11.02 11.12 -18.32
C SER A 98 10.35 11.54 -17.00
N VAL A 99 9.01 11.47 -16.92
CA VAL A 99 8.27 11.72 -15.67
C VAL A 99 8.66 10.71 -14.58
N TYR A 100 8.71 9.42 -14.91
CA TYR A 100 9.06 8.37 -13.95
C TYR A 100 10.51 8.53 -13.45
N THR A 101 11.49 8.67 -14.34
CA THR A 101 12.90 8.89 -13.99
C THR A 101 13.08 10.13 -13.13
N TYR A 102 12.35 11.21 -13.41
CA TYR A 102 12.41 12.42 -12.60
C TYR A 102 11.86 12.21 -11.18
N ILE A 103 10.77 11.44 -11.02
CA ILE A 103 10.22 11.06 -9.71
C ILE A 103 11.18 10.12 -8.95
N GLU A 104 11.80 9.17 -9.65
CA GLU A 104 12.76 8.24 -9.07
C GLU A 104 14.00 8.97 -8.54
N ALA A 105 14.51 9.95 -9.29
CA ALA A 105 15.62 10.79 -8.87
C ALA A 105 15.27 11.80 -7.77
N ASN A 106 14.00 12.20 -7.65
CA ASN A 106 13.53 13.24 -6.72
C ASN A 106 12.32 12.74 -5.92
N PRO A 107 12.52 11.89 -4.89
CA PRO A 107 11.41 11.35 -4.12
C PRO A 107 10.65 12.45 -3.36
N GLY A 108 9.32 12.40 -3.45
CA GLY A 108 8.42 13.39 -2.86
C GLY A 108 8.26 14.65 -3.69
N VAL A 109 8.68 14.64 -4.96
CA VAL A 109 8.56 15.81 -5.84
C VAL A 109 7.10 16.22 -6.04
N CYS A 110 6.89 17.53 -6.16
CA CYS A 110 5.58 18.11 -6.41
C CYS A 110 5.21 18.04 -7.89
N PHE A 111 3.91 17.94 -8.17
CA PHE A 111 3.38 18.01 -9.54
C PHE A 111 3.91 19.20 -10.36
N SER A 112 3.99 20.39 -9.74
CA SER A 112 4.49 21.61 -10.39
C SER A 112 5.94 21.46 -10.84
N ASP A 113 6.75 20.81 -10.02
CA ASP A 113 8.18 20.64 -10.28
C ASP A 113 8.40 19.60 -11.37
N ILE A 114 7.59 18.53 -11.40
CA ILE A 114 7.58 17.56 -12.51
C ILE A 114 7.27 18.28 -13.83
N ALA A 115 6.19 19.06 -13.89
CA ALA A 115 5.82 19.79 -15.10
C ALA A 115 6.91 20.77 -15.56
N LYS A 116 7.50 21.50 -14.62
CA LYS A 116 8.58 22.45 -14.91
C LYS A 116 9.83 21.76 -15.46
N ASN A 117 10.25 20.64 -14.87
CA ASN A 117 11.51 19.99 -15.23
C ASN A 117 11.40 19.05 -16.43
N THR A 118 10.21 18.50 -16.70
CA THR A 118 9.98 17.67 -17.89
C THR A 118 9.59 18.51 -19.12
N GLY A 119 9.27 19.79 -18.94
CA GLY A 119 8.80 20.67 -20.03
C GLY A 119 7.39 20.32 -20.53
N LEU A 120 6.69 19.39 -19.87
CA LEU A 120 5.37 18.93 -20.26
C LEU A 120 4.29 19.86 -19.69
N ASN A 121 3.21 20.04 -20.44
CA ASN A 121 2.05 20.76 -19.91
C ASN A 121 1.40 19.98 -18.75
N ARG A 122 0.67 20.70 -17.89
CA ARG A 122 0.05 20.13 -16.69
C ARG A 122 -0.85 18.93 -17.00
N ARG A 123 -1.69 19.01 -18.02
CA ARG A 123 -2.65 17.94 -18.32
C ARG A 123 -1.94 16.65 -18.76
N THR A 124 -0.87 16.79 -19.55
CA THR A 124 -0.02 15.67 -19.98
C THR A 124 0.69 15.03 -18.79
N VAL A 125 1.26 15.82 -17.87
CA VAL A 125 1.86 15.29 -16.64
C VAL A 125 0.83 14.56 -15.79
N GLN A 126 -0.36 15.12 -15.64
CA GLN A 126 -1.45 14.49 -14.88
C GLN A 126 -1.82 13.13 -15.46
N TYR A 127 -1.98 13.05 -16.78
CA TYR A 127 -2.23 11.79 -17.46
C TYR A 127 -1.11 10.78 -17.19
N HIS A 128 0.15 11.17 -17.33
CA HIS A 128 1.28 10.26 -17.09
C HIS A 128 1.38 9.79 -15.64
N ILE A 129 1.15 10.66 -14.66
CA ILE A 129 1.10 10.31 -13.24
C ILE A 129 -0.04 9.31 -12.99
N GLN A 130 -1.25 9.55 -13.51
CA GLN A 130 -2.38 8.63 -13.36
C GLN A 130 -2.09 7.25 -13.94
N VAL A 131 -1.45 7.19 -15.11
CA VAL A 131 -1.04 5.92 -15.73
C VAL A 131 0.01 5.22 -14.86
N LEU A 132 1.04 5.94 -14.39
CA LEU A 132 2.10 5.37 -13.55
C LEU A 132 1.56 4.88 -12.19
N GLU A 133 0.61 5.59 -11.60
CA GLU A 133 -0.07 5.22 -10.35
C GLU A 133 -0.93 3.97 -10.55
N THR A 134 -1.77 3.94 -11.60
CA THR A 134 -2.61 2.77 -11.94
C THR A 134 -1.78 1.52 -12.21
N GLN A 135 -0.55 1.70 -12.70
CA GLN A 135 0.38 0.61 -12.98
C GLN A 135 1.34 0.31 -11.82
N TYR A 136 1.09 0.86 -10.63
CA TYR A 136 1.87 0.63 -9.41
C TYR A 136 3.37 0.93 -9.55
N LYS A 137 3.73 1.87 -10.44
CA LYS A 137 5.12 2.35 -10.61
C LYS A 137 5.44 3.47 -9.63
N ILE A 138 4.45 4.32 -9.35
CA ILE A 138 4.56 5.40 -8.39
C ILE A 138 3.41 5.31 -7.38
N GLU A 139 3.60 6.04 -6.30
CA GLU A 139 2.59 6.31 -5.29
C GLU A 139 2.38 7.82 -5.17
N VAL A 140 1.13 8.23 -4.97
CA VAL A 140 0.76 9.62 -4.65
C VAL A 140 0.51 9.77 -3.15
N TYR A 141 1.36 10.57 -2.52
CA TYR A 141 1.24 11.01 -1.13
C TYR A 141 0.64 12.41 -1.08
N LYS A 142 -0.35 12.64 -0.21
CA LYS A 142 -1.01 13.95 -0.06
C LYS A 142 -0.58 14.59 1.25
N GLU A 143 0.05 15.76 1.17
CA GLU A 143 0.47 16.54 2.34
C GLU A 143 0.15 18.01 2.15
N GLY A 144 -0.58 18.62 3.10
CA GLY A 144 -0.95 20.03 3.05
C GLY A 144 -1.73 20.43 1.79
N GLY A 145 -2.55 19.52 1.26
CA GLY A 145 -3.32 19.73 0.02
C GLY A 145 -2.48 19.62 -1.27
N ARG A 146 -1.20 19.28 -1.18
CA ARG A 146 -0.31 19.09 -2.34
C ARG A 146 -0.09 17.61 -2.59
N ILE A 147 0.00 17.27 -3.88
CA ILE A 147 0.34 15.93 -4.36
C ILE A 147 1.86 15.81 -4.44
N ARG A 148 2.39 14.77 -3.79
CA ARG A 148 3.80 14.40 -3.72
C ARG A 148 3.95 13.01 -4.32
N CYS A 149 4.84 12.86 -5.29
CA CYS A 149 5.04 11.59 -5.98
C CYS A 149 6.26 10.85 -5.43
N PHE A 150 6.11 9.55 -5.21
CA PHE A 150 7.18 8.65 -4.77
C PHE A 150 7.22 7.42 -5.65
N GLN A 151 8.37 6.75 -5.71
CA GLN A 151 8.42 5.39 -6.24
C GLN A 151 7.57 4.46 -5.36
N ASN A 152 6.78 3.61 -5.99
CA ASN A 152 5.86 2.74 -5.27
C ASN A 152 6.62 1.77 -4.36
N SER A 153 6.13 1.60 -3.12
CA SER A 153 6.63 0.61 -2.15
C SER A 153 8.12 0.77 -1.74
N THR A 154 8.79 1.86 -2.11
CA THR A 154 10.19 2.12 -1.72
C THR A 154 10.30 2.80 -0.35
N TYR A 155 9.33 3.65 0.00
CA TYR A 155 9.40 4.52 1.19
C TYR A 155 8.24 4.27 2.14
N SER A 156 8.53 4.18 3.43
CA SER A 156 7.50 4.17 4.48
C SER A 156 6.85 5.54 4.66
N GLU A 157 5.68 5.60 5.29
CA GLU A 157 4.99 6.88 5.60
C GLU A 157 5.86 7.87 6.38
N LYS A 158 6.69 7.37 7.31
CA LYS A 158 7.62 8.21 8.08
C LYS A 158 8.72 8.78 7.19
N GLU A 159 9.25 7.99 6.27
CA GLU A 159 10.28 8.43 5.33
C GLU A 159 9.73 9.46 4.35
N LYS A 160 8.53 9.24 3.80
CA LYS A 160 7.85 10.23 2.94
C LYS A 160 7.72 11.57 3.64
N LYS A 161 7.27 11.57 4.90
CA LYS A 161 7.14 12.80 5.70
C LYS A 161 8.48 13.52 5.86
N ILE A 162 9.57 12.78 6.10
CA ILE A 162 10.92 13.36 6.24
C ILE A 162 11.36 13.97 4.91
N LEU A 163 11.22 13.23 3.83
CA LEU A 163 11.64 13.66 2.49
C LEU A 163 10.90 14.93 2.08
N VAL A 164 9.57 14.99 2.25
CA VAL A 164 8.80 16.20 1.92
C VAL A 164 9.16 17.37 2.83
N THR A 165 9.27 17.16 4.14
CA THR A 165 9.61 18.24 5.08
C THR A 165 11.01 18.82 4.79
N SER A 166 11.95 17.96 4.37
CA SER A 166 13.34 18.32 4.10
C SER A 166 13.56 19.03 2.77
N GLN A 167 12.56 19.08 1.88
CA GLN A 167 12.65 19.86 0.63
C GLN A 167 12.67 21.37 0.89
N ASN A 168 12.09 21.84 2.00
CA ASN A 168 12.25 23.23 2.40
C ASN A 168 13.65 23.42 2.98
N ILE A 169 14.48 24.23 2.32
CA ILE A 169 15.87 24.44 2.71
C ILE A 169 16.02 24.98 4.14
N THR A 170 15.07 25.78 4.61
CA THR A 170 15.05 26.31 5.98
C THR A 170 14.70 25.21 6.98
N ASN A 171 13.72 24.34 6.68
CA ASN A 171 13.45 23.16 7.51
C ASN A 171 14.69 22.26 7.60
N LYS A 172 15.35 21.99 6.46
CA LYS A 172 16.56 21.16 6.42
C LYS A 172 17.67 21.74 7.29
N ARG A 173 17.92 23.06 7.20
CA ARG A 173 18.89 23.77 8.04
C ARG A 173 18.52 23.67 9.52
N ILE A 174 17.29 24.02 9.89
CA ILE A 174 16.80 23.93 11.27
C ILE A 174 17.00 22.53 11.86
N ILE A 175 16.57 21.49 11.14
CA ILE A 175 16.67 20.10 11.60
C ILE A 175 18.13 19.71 11.78
N SER A 176 19.00 20.08 10.84
CA SER A 176 20.44 19.84 10.91
C SER A 176 21.09 20.51 12.13
N GLU A 177 20.76 21.77 12.40
CA GLU A 177 21.31 22.53 13.54
C GLU A 177 20.90 21.93 14.90
N ILE A 178 19.65 21.48 15.02
CA ILE A 178 19.16 20.80 16.23
C ILE A 178 19.80 19.42 16.37
N LEU A 179 19.91 18.65 15.28
CA LEU A 179 20.47 17.30 15.27
C LEU A 179 21.95 17.30 15.64
N ASN A 180 22.73 18.25 15.10
CA ASN A 180 24.16 18.40 15.40
C ASN A 180 24.41 19.02 16.79
N GLY A 181 23.36 19.40 17.54
CA GLY A 181 23.46 19.95 18.89
C GLY A 181 24.01 21.38 18.96
N LYS A 182 24.16 22.07 17.83
CA LYS A 182 24.69 23.45 17.75
C LYS A 182 23.70 24.46 18.31
N CYS A 183 22.45 24.40 17.85
CA CYS A 183 21.39 25.34 18.21
C CYS A 183 20.11 24.59 18.54
N ASN A 184 19.54 24.83 19.73
CA ASN A 184 18.30 24.18 20.17
C ASN A 184 17.28 25.14 20.80
N THR A 185 17.48 26.45 20.65
CA THR A 185 16.55 27.49 21.12
C THR A 185 16.17 28.42 19.97
N ASN A 186 15.02 29.09 20.09
CA ASN A 186 14.57 30.04 19.06
C ASN A 186 15.57 31.18 18.82
N VAL A 187 16.25 31.65 19.87
CA VAL A 187 17.23 32.74 19.77
C VAL A 187 18.49 32.28 19.04
N ALA A 188 19.01 31.11 19.39
CA ALA A 188 20.19 30.54 18.74
C ALA A 188 19.92 30.23 17.26
N LEU A 189 18.80 29.57 16.96
CA LEU A 189 18.39 29.25 15.59
C LEU A 189 18.16 30.50 14.73
N ALA A 190 17.54 31.55 15.31
CA ALA A 190 17.32 32.81 14.59
C ALA A 190 18.65 33.45 14.18
N ARG A 191 19.63 33.47 15.10
CA ARG A 191 20.96 34.04 14.86
C ARG A 191 21.75 33.22 13.84
N GLU A 192 21.78 31.90 13.99
CA GLU A 192 22.55 30.99 13.12
C GLU A 192 22.00 30.98 11.69
N ILE A 193 20.68 30.91 11.53
CA ILE A 193 20.04 30.76 10.21
C ILE A 193 19.84 32.12 9.53
N GLY A 194 19.88 33.23 10.29
CA GLY A 194 19.65 34.58 9.78
C GLY A 194 18.18 34.89 9.51
N ILE A 195 17.27 34.38 10.33
CA ILE A 195 15.82 34.62 10.21
C ILE A 195 15.22 35.13 11.52
N SER A 196 14.06 35.78 11.44
CA SER A 196 13.42 36.35 12.63
C SER A 196 13.03 35.26 13.64
N LYS A 197 13.04 35.59 14.94
CA LYS A 197 12.58 34.69 16.02
C LYS A 197 11.12 34.25 15.81
N GLY A 198 10.27 35.13 15.26
CA GLY A 198 8.89 34.81 14.91
C GLY A 198 8.80 33.72 13.83
N THR A 199 9.63 33.84 12.78
CA THR A 199 9.75 32.85 11.72
C THR A 199 10.24 31.50 12.26
N VAL A 200 11.26 31.48 13.12
CA VAL A 200 11.71 30.24 13.78
C VAL A 200 10.57 29.62 14.60
N SER A 201 9.84 30.44 15.37
CA SER A 201 8.74 29.97 16.20
C SER A 201 7.63 29.32 15.36
N TRP A 202 7.33 29.89 14.19
CA TRP A 202 6.40 29.31 13.22
C TRP A 202 6.90 27.94 12.70
N TYR A 203 8.17 27.84 12.31
CA TYR A 203 8.77 26.57 11.87
C TYR A 203 8.76 25.51 12.99
N MET A 204 9.10 25.89 14.22
CA MET A 204 9.08 24.99 15.38
C MET A 204 7.68 24.46 15.66
N LYS A 205 6.66 25.32 15.56
CA LYS A 205 5.27 24.91 15.72
C LYS A 205 4.90 23.84 14.68
N ASN A 206 5.18 24.09 13.41
CA ASN A 206 4.91 23.12 12.33
C ASN A 206 5.68 21.80 12.50
N LEU A 207 6.97 21.86 12.81
CA LEU A 207 7.80 20.66 13.03
C LEU A 207 7.34 19.85 14.26
N LYS A 208 6.82 20.52 15.29
CA LYS A 208 6.21 19.87 16.46
C LYS A 208 4.89 19.20 16.10
N GLU A 209 4.02 19.87 15.34
CA GLU A 209 2.74 19.32 14.86
C GLU A 209 2.95 18.08 13.98
N ILE A 210 3.99 18.09 13.14
CA ILE A 210 4.40 16.95 12.32
C ILE A 210 5.00 15.82 13.17
N GLY A 211 5.48 16.12 14.38
CA GLY A 211 6.02 15.18 15.36
C GLY A 211 7.55 14.96 15.26
N PHE A 212 8.26 15.80 14.50
CA PHE A 212 9.70 15.67 14.25
C PHE A 212 10.54 16.16 15.41
N ILE A 213 10.04 17.13 16.17
CA ILE A 213 10.71 17.69 17.32
C ILE A 213 9.86 17.57 18.57
N LYS A 214 10.53 17.48 19.71
CA LYS A 214 9.97 17.65 21.05
C LYS A 214 10.48 18.96 21.62
N GLU A 215 9.63 19.66 22.34
CA GLU A 215 9.99 20.86 23.09
C GLU A 215 10.03 20.57 24.59
N THR A 216 10.93 21.24 25.30
CA THR A 216 11.04 21.16 26.76
C THR A 216 11.26 22.56 27.29
N LYS A 217 10.45 22.97 28.26
CA LYS A 217 10.64 24.27 28.93
C LYS A 217 11.79 24.18 29.92
N ARG A 218 12.70 25.15 29.86
CA ARG A 218 13.80 25.34 30.82
C ARG A 218 13.79 26.80 31.27
N GLY A 219 13.11 27.05 32.40
CA GLY A 219 12.86 28.41 32.88
C GLY A 219 12.04 29.21 31.86
N LYS A 220 12.56 30.38 31.45
CA LYS A 220 11.94 31.26 30.44
C LYS A 220 12.19 30.81 28.99
N ASN A 221 13.03 29.79 28.77
CA ASN A 221 13.44 29.34 27.45
C ASN A 221 12.78 28.01 27.07
N ILE A 222 12.62 27.79 25.76
CA ILE A 222 12.20 26.52 25.18
C ILE A 222 13.42 25.88 24.50
N ILE A 223 13.66 24.62 24.79
CA ILE A 223 14.70 23.79 24.19
C ILE A 223 14.05 22.74 23.30
N TYR A 224 14.56 22.59 22.09
CA TYR A 224 14.10 21.61 21.12
C TYR A 224 15.04 20.41 21.02
N LYS A 225 14.45 19.23 20.79
CA LYS A 225 15.19 17.99 20.52
C LYS A 225 14.52 17.25 19.38
N ILE A 226 15.29 16.59 18.53
CA ILE A 226 14.73 15.67 17.52
C ILE A 226 14.02 14.52 18.23
N ASN A 227 12.84 14.15 17.73
CA ASN A 227 12.10 13.00 18.23
C ASN A 227 12.86 11.72 17.87
N ILE A 228 13.13 10.90 18.90
CA ILE A 228 13.90 9.65 18.79
C ILE A 228 13.32 8.72 17.70
N SER A 229 11.99 8.69 17.55
CA SER A 229 11.31 7.88 16.53
C SER A 229 11.71 8.21 15.09
N TYR A 230 12.18 9.44 14.84
CA TYR A 230 12.60 9.92 13.53
C TYR A 230 14.11 10.11 13.41
N LYS A 231 14.85 10.05 14.53
CA LYS A 231 16.30 10.36 14.57
C LYS A 231 17.10 9.56 13.54
N HIS A 232 16.97 8.23 13.55
CA HIS A 232 17.69 7.33 12.64
C HIS A 232 17.34 7.57 11.16
N LEU A 233 16.07 7.91 10.87
CA LEU A 233 15.64 8.21 9.50
C LEU A 233 16.18 9.57 9.03
N ILE A 234 16.15 10.59 9.88
CA ILE A 234 16.71 11.91 9.56
C ILE A 234 18.21 11.82 9.32
N GLU A 235 18.93 11.02 10.10
CA GLU A 235 20.37 10.77 9.91
C GLU A 235 20.68 10.08 8.58
N ARG A 236 19.82 9.17 8.12
CA ARG A 236 19.96 8.47 6.82
C ARG A 236 19.89 9.42 5.62
N TYR A 237 19.04 10.45 5.69
CA TYR A 237 18.74 11.36 4.57
C TYR A 237 19.39 12.76 4.73
N LYS A 238 20.46 12.86 5.53
CA LYS A 238 21.18 14.11 5.84
C LYS A 238 21.78 14.75 4.58
#